data_AF-A0A2N7REQ7-F1
#
_entry.id   AF-A0A2N7REQ7-F1
#
_cell.length_a   1.000
_cell.length_b   1.000
_cell.length_c   1.000
_cell.angle_alpha   90.00
_cell.angle_beta   90.00
_cell.angle_gamma   90.00
#
_symmetry.space_group_name_H-M   'P 1'
#
loop_
_entity.id
_entity.type
_entity.pdbx_description
1 polymer ?
#
loop_
_entity_poly.entity_id
_entity_poly.type
_entity_poly.pdbx_seq_one_letter_code
_entity_poly.pdbx_strand_id
1 'polypeptide(L)'
;MMLDVERLDETCIKKLANEDVLAIRVKGFLPEPLAIQIGDKILAPGFEGYINAPSIGRIGMAFYEAENQPLLIEDYFERATSNIAELRNRCAPYSSPIDTLRCMLDESWPAGAHLENLYGRKMYVGLSRVVKPGVCFLAHHDIFAKDAPDSFQARSL
;
A
#
# COMPACT_ATOMS: atom_id res chain seq x y z
N MET A 1 -5.74 21.71 -0.89
CA MET A 1 -5.82 21.95 0.58
C MET A 1 -5.50 20.65 1.31
N MET A 2 -4.64 20.68 2.34
CA MET A 2 -4.23 19.49 3.12
C MET A 2 -4.83 19.57 4.54
N LEU A 3 -5.26 18.44 5.09
CA LEU A 3 -5.80 18.32 6.44
C LEU A 3 -4.81 17.56 7.35
N ASP A 4 -4.39 18.18 8.45
CA ASP A 4 -3.59 17.52 9.48
C ASP A 4 -4.51 16.94 10.56
N VAL A 5 -4.30 15.66 10.91
CA VAL A 5 -5.05 14.99 11.99
C VAL A 5 -4.13 14.15 12.87
N GLU A 6 -4.57 13.87 14.09
CA GLU A 6 -3.91 12.91 14.99
C GLU A 6 -4.48 11.49 14.81
N ARG A 7 -5.74 11.39 14.39
CA ARG A 7 -6.44 10.13 14.17
C ARG A 7 -7.32 10.23 12.92
N LEU A 8 -7.43 9.13 12.18
CA LEU A 8 -8.42 8.98 11.11
C LEU A 8 -9.77 8.62 11.68
N ASP A 9 -10.82 9.27 11.18
CA ASP A 9 -12.21 8.94 11.43
C ASP A 9 -13.02 9.00 10.12
N GLU A 10 -14.30 8.66 10.21
CA GLU A 10 -15.23 8.70 9.07
C GLU A 10 -15.27 10.08 8.40
N THR A 11 -15.23 11.17 9.18
CA THR A 11 -15.30 12.54 8.65
C THR A 11 -14.09 12.85 7.79
N CYS A 12 -12.90 12.41 8.24
CA CYS A 12 -11.67 12.54 7.48
C CYS A 12 -11.80 11.84 6.12
N ILE A 13 -12.21 10.56 6.13
CA ILE A 13 -12.34 9.75 4.93
C ILE A 13 -13.36 10.37 3.96
N LYS A 14 -14.51 10.83 4.46
CA LYS A 14 -15.54 11.50 3.64
C LYS A 14 -15.04 12.78 2.97
N LYS A 15 -14.28 13.61 3.69
CA LYS A 15 -13.69 14.83 3.10
C LYS A 15 -12.72 14.51 1.95
N LEU A 16 -11.96 13.42 2.07
CA LEU A 16 -11.07 12.99 0.99
C LEU A 16 -11.87 12.45 -0.20
N ALA A 17 -12.86 11.60 0.05
CA ALA A 17 -13.70 11.00 -0.98
C ALA A 17 -14.57 12.02 -1.74
N ASN A 18 -15.02 13.08 -1.05
CA ASN A 18 -15.80 14.18 -1.63
C ASN A 18 -14.95 15.28 -2.26
N GLU A 19 -13.62 15.12 -2.32
CA GLU A 19 -12.68 16.11 -2.84
C GLU A 19 -12.64 17.45 -2.07
N ASP A 20 -13.21 17.52 -0.86
CA ASP A 20 -13.15 18.68 0.02
C ASP A 20 -11.70 19.00 0.45
N VAL A 21 -10.86 17.96 0.50
CA VAL A 21 -9.41 18.06 0.76
C VAL A 21 -8.64 17.21 -0.25
N LEU A 22 -7.43 17.64 -0.60
CA LEU A 22 -6.55 16.92 -1.53
C LEU A 22 -5.73 15.82 -0.85
N ALA A 23 -5.48 15.97 0.45
CA ALA A 23 -4.63 15.05 1.21
C ALA A 23 -4.94 15.15 2.72
N ILE A 24 -4.74 14.04 3.41
CA ILE A 24 -4.79 13.95 4.87
C ILE A 24 -3.42 13.48 5.36
N ARG A 25 -2.86 14.21 6.33
CA ARG A 25 -1.61 13.84 7.00
C ARG A 25 -1.91 13.46 8.44
N VAL A 26 -1.71 12.18 8.76
CA VAL A 26 -1.81 11.66 10.13
C VAL A 26 -0.47 11.88 10.83
N LYS A 27 -0.44 12.79 11.80
CA LYS A 27 0.77 13.10 12.57
C LYS A 27 1.00 12.06 13.65
N GLY A 28 2.27 11.74 13.91
CA GLY A 28 2.62 10.80 14.99
C GLY A 28 2.11 9.38 14.77
N PHE A 29 1.81 8.99 13.52
CA PHE A 29 1.28 7.66 13.19
C PHE A 29 2.14 6.52 13.74
N LEU A 30 3.45 6.73 13.75
CA LEU A 30 4.41 5.84 14.39
C LEU A 30 5.40 6.69 15.20
N PRO A 31 5.76 6.30 16.44
CA PRO A 31 6.83 6.95 17.18
C PRO A 31 8.14 6.91 16.38
N GLU A 32 8.85 8.03 16.30
CA GLU A 32 10.08 8.16 15.50
C GLU A 32 11.13 7.07 15.79
N PRO A 33 11.44 6.71 17.05
CA PRO A 33 12.40 5.63 17.33
C PRO A 33 11.96 4.28 16.76
N LEU A 34 10.65 4.01 16.77
CA LEU A 34 10.08 2.78 16.23
C LEU A 34 10.09 2.80 14.70
N ALA A 35 9.83 3.95 14.09
CA ALA A 35 9.92 4.13 12.65
C ALA A 35 11.32 3.83 12.11
N ILE A 36 12.36 4.32 12.81
CA ILE A 36 13.76 4.05 12.46
C ILE A 36 14.05 2.54 12.57
N GLN A 37 13.68 1.90 13.69
CA GLN A 37 13.93 0.47 13.89
C GLN A 37 13.22 -0.43 12.86
N ILE A 38 11.96 -0.13 12.54
CA ILE A 38 11.22 -0.85 11.50
C ILE A 38 11.85 -0.58 10.13
N GLY A 39 12.25 0.67 9.86
CA GLY A 39 12.96 1.07 8.65
C GLY A 39 14.24 0.25 8.43
N ASP A 40 15.09 0.14 9.45
CA ASP A 40 16.35 -0.63 9.37
C ASP A 40 16.11 -2.12 9.09
N LYS A 41 15.10 -2.72 9.73
CA LYS A 41 14.73 -4.12 9.49
C LYS A 41 14.13 -4.35 8.12
N ILE A 42 13.32 -3.39 7.65
CA ILE A 42 12.84 -3.40 6.28
C ILE A 42 14.06 -3.38 5.37
N LEU A 43 14.96 -2.40 5.52
CA LEU A 43 16.18 -2.17 4.72
C LEU A 43 17.24 -3.31 4.75
N ALA A 44 17.08 -4.32 5.60
CA ALA A 44 17.91 -5.52 5.56
C ALA A 44 17.86 -6.21 4.18
N PRO A 45 18.92 -6.93 3.75
CA PRO A 45 18.96 -7.59 2.44
C PRO A 45 17.71 -8.43 2.09
N GLY A 46 17.45 -8.60 0.79
CA GLY A 46 16.31 -9.40 0.29
C GLY A 46 15.21 -8.61 -0.43
N PHE A 47 15.52 -7.42 -0.95
CA PHE A 47 14.63 -6.67 -1.84
C PHE A 47 14.82 -7.05 -3.30
N GLU A 48 13.72 -7.01 -4.07
CA GLU A 48 13.73 -7.09 -5.54
C GLU A 48 13.64 -5.68 -6.15
N GLY A 49 14.10 -5.48 -7.38
CA GLY A 49 13.80 -4.24 -8.12
C GLY A 49 12.41 -4.29 -8.76
N TYR A 50 11.78 -3.13 -9.03
CA TYR A 50 10.60 -3.11 -9.91
C TYR A 50 10.96 -3.60 -11.31
N ILE A 51 10.01 -4.27 -11.98
CA ILE A 51 10.16 -4.66 -13.39
C ILE A 51 10.38 -3.41 -14.26
N ASN A 52 9.56 -2.37 -14.02
CA ASN A 52 9.56 -1.14 -14.82
C ASN A 52 10.47 -0.02 -14.25
N ALA A 53 11.04 -0.21 -13.06
CA ALA A 53 11.96 0.75 -12.43
C ALA A 53 13.02 0.04 -11.55
N PRO A 54 14.00 -0.68 -12.14
CA PRO A 54 14.92 -1.55 -11.40
C PRO A 54 15.78 -0.83 -10.34
N SER A 55 15.91 0.49 -10.45
CA SER A 55 16.63 1.33 -9.48
C SER A 55 15.91 1.51 -8.14
N ILE A 56 14.66 1.07 -8.03
CA ILE A 56 13.83 1.17 -6.83
C ILE A 56 13.64 -0.24 -6.27
N GLY A 57 14.05 -0.45 -5.02
CA GLY A 57 13.86 -1.73 -4.33
C GLY A 57 12.42 -1.87 -3.84
N ARG A 58 11.92 -3.11 -3.76
CA ARG A 58 10.59 -3.43 -3.27
C ARG A 58 10.52 -4.77 -2.54
N ILE A 59 9.53 -4.89 -1.65
CA ILE A 59 9.11 -6.15 -1.05
C ILE A 59 7.74 -6.49 -1.60
N GLY A 60 7.63 -7.62 -2.29
CA GLY A 60 6.44 -7.98 -3.04
C GLY A 60 6.29 -7.20 -4.34
N MET A 61 5.22 -7.46 -5.08
CA MET A 61 4.95 -6.93 -6.42
C MET A 61 3.75 -5.98 -6.38
N ALA A 62 3.84 -4.84 -7.06
CA ALA A 62 2.68 -3.97 -7.27
C ALA A 62 1.76 -4.57 -8.32
N PHE A 63 0.44 -4.42 -8.16
CA PHE A 63 -0.50 -4.98 -9.12
C PHE A 63 -0.32 -4.41 -10.55
N TYR A 64 0.00 -3.12 -10.68
CA TYR A 64 0.24 -2.50 -11.99
C TYR A 64 1.41 -3.15 -12.75
N GLU A 65 2.39 -3.76 -12.06
CA GLU A 65 3.50 -4.46 -12.72
C GLU A 65 3.04 -5.70 -13.49
N ALA A 66 1.82 -6.18 -13.23
CA ALA A 66 1.25 -7.27 -14.00
C ALA A 66 0.82 -6.84 -15.41
N GLU A 67 0.60 -5.54 -15.66
CA GLU A 67 0.24 -4.98 -16.97
C GLU A 67 -0.91 -5.72 -17.69
N ASN A 68 -1.88 -6.20 -16.90
CA ASN A 68 -2.99 -7.04 -17.35
C ASN A 68 -2.57 -8.33 -18.09
N GLN A 69 -1.34 -8.82 -17.87
CA GLN A 69 -0.83 -10.07 -18.45
C GLN A 69 -1.22 -11.25 -17.55
N PRO A 70 -1.97 -12.26 -18.06
CA PRO A 70 -2.51 -13.33 -17.22
C PRO A 70 -1.48 -14.06 -16.35
N LEU A 71 -0.29 -14.34 -16.88
CA LEU A 71 0.78 -15.03 -16.12
C LEU A 71 1.34 -14.18 -14.98
N LEU A 72 1.47 -12.86 -15.18
CA LEU A 72 1.96 -11.95 -14.14
C LEU A 72 0.88 -11.65 -13.08
N ILE A 73 -0.40 -11.61 -13.49
CA ILE A 73 -1.52 -11.54 -12.57
C ILE A 73 -1.52 -12.77 -11.65
N GLU A 74 -1.33 -13.97 -12.22
CA GLU A 74 -1.26 -15.20 -11.44
C GLU A 74 -0.10 -15.15 -10.44
N ASP A 75 1.11 -14.82 -10.89
CA ASP A 75 2.29 -14.69 -10.03
C ASP A 75 2.09 -13.65 -8.90
N TYR A 76 1.46 -12.51 -9.20
CA TYR A 76 1.10 -11.51 -8.21
C TYR A 76 0.24 -12.10 -7.08
N PHE A 77 -0.83 -12.81 -7.44
CA PHE A 77 -1.75 -13.35 -6.44
C PHE A 77 -1.20 -14.58 -5.72
N GLU A 78 -0.38 -15.41 -6.35
CA GLU A 78 0.34 -16.51 -5.70
C GLU A 78 1.27 -15.98 -4.60
N ARG A 79 1.90 -14.82 -4.85
CA ARG A 79 2.83 -14.19 -3.90
C ARG A 79 2.18 -13.22 -2.92
N ALA A 80 0.96 -12.74 -3.17
CA ALA A 80 0.35 -11.68 -2.36
C ALA A 80 0.36 -12.01 -0.86
N THR A 81 -0.05 -13.22 -0.47
CA THR A 81 -0.11 -13.61 0.95
C THR A 81 1.28 -13.79 1.57
N SER A 82 2.25 -14.37 0.85
CA SER A 82 3.62 -14.53 1.34
C SER A 82 4.33 -13.19 1.47
N ASN A 83 4.07 -12.24 0.56
CA ASN A 83 4.59 -10.88 0.64
C ASN A 83 4.03 -10.11 1.86
N ILE A 84 2.78 -10.36 2.26
CA ILE A 84 2.21 -9.81 3.50
C ILE A 84 2.96 -10.39 4.71
N ALA A 85 3.15 -11.71 4.73
CA ALA A 85 3.86 -12.37 5.81
C ALA A 85 5.32 -11.88 5.93
N GLU A 86 6.01 -11.70 4.81
CA GLU A 86 7.39 -11.19 4.78
C GLU A 86 7.49 -9.77 5.36
N LEU A 87 6.58 -8.86 4.95
CA LEU A 87 6.57 -7.51 5.50
C LEU A 87 6.31 -7.52 7.01
N ARG A 88 5.38 -8.36 7.49
CA ARG A 88 5.13 -8.54 8.93
C ARG A 88 6.33 -9.09 9.67
N ASN A 89 7.03 -10.07 9.10
CA ASN A 89 8.23 -10.66 9.69
C ASN A 89 9.34 -9.61 9.85
N ARG A 90 9.49 -8.70 8.88
CA ARG A 90 10.45 -7.58 8.98
C ARG A 90 10.04 -6.56 10.04
N CYS A 91 8.74 -6.34 10.27
CA CYS A 91 8.29 -5.47 11.35
C CYS A 91 8.42 -6.11 12.74
N ALA A 92 8.44 -7.44 12.84
CA ALA A 92 8.47 -8.17 14.10
C ALA A 92 9.63 -7.72 15.02
N PRO A 93 9.42 -7.60 16.35
CA PRO A 93 8.22 -7.99 17.11
C PRO A 93 7.12 -6.92 17.13
N TYR A 94 7.24 -5.85 16.35
CA TYR A 94 6.25 -4.79 16.27
C TYR A 94 5.19 -5.08 15.22
N SER A 95 4.01 -4.49 15.39
CA SER A 95 2.96 -4.54 14.37
C SER A 95 3.42 -3.85 13.09
N SER A 96 3.00 -4.39 11.94
CA SER A 96 3.25 -3.71 10.67
C SER A 96 2.47 -2.39 10.60
N PRO A 97 3.11 -1.26 10.21
CA PRO A 97 2.41 0.02 10.08
C PRO A 97 1.24 -0.04 9.09
N ILE A 98 1.35 -0.84 8.02
CA ILE A 98 0.26 -0.99 7.04
C ILE A 98 -0.92 -1.80 7.59
N ASP A 99 -0.67 -2.80 8.44
CA ASP A 99 -1.76 -3.53 9.12
C ASP A 99 -2.49 -2.62 10.10
N THR A 100 -1.74 -1.76 10.81
CA THR A 100 -2.32 -0.77 11.72
C THR A 100 -3.21 0.21 10.96
N LEU A 101 -2.74 0.72 9.82
CA LEU A 101 -3.53 1.60 8.96
C LEU A 101 -4.80 0.90 8.47
N ARG A 102 -4.68 -0.36 8.03
CA ARG A 102 -5.82 -1.15 7.56
C ARG A 102 -6.89 -1.31 8.65
N CYS A 103 -6.51 -1.66 9.88
CA CYS A 103 -7.47 -1.77 10.98
C CYS A 103 -8.13 -0.41 11.29
N MET A 104 -7.35 0.67 11.31
CA MET A 104 -7.90 2.01 11.53
C MET A 104 -8.94 2.40 10.47
N LEU A 105 -8.65 2.13 9.19
CA LEU A 105 -9.60 2.40 8.11
C LEU A 105 -10.86 1.53 8.25
N ASP A 106 -10.68 0.25 8.59
CA ASP A 106 -11.79 -0.70 8.75
C ASP A 106 -12.73 -0.30 9.88
N GLU A 107 -12.18 0.11 11.01
CA GLU A 107 -12.93 0.59 12.17
C GLU A 107 -13.56 1.97 11.95
N SER A 108 -13.00 2.79 11.05
CA SER A 108 -13.48 4.15 10.80
C SER A 108 -14.54 4.22 9.71
N TRP A 109 -14.57 3.27 8.78
CA TRP A 109 -15.54 3.26 7.69
C TRP A 109 -16.80 2.48 8.08
N PRO A 110 -18.02 3.04 7.93
CA PRO A 110 -19.25 2.38 8.40
C PRO A 110 -19.50 0.98 7.82
N ALA A 111 -19.03 0.72 6.59
CA ALA A 111 -19.17 -0.57 5.93
C ALA A 111 -17.93 -1.49 6.09
N GLY A 112 -16.88 -1.03 6.78
CA GLY A 112 -15.57 -1.67 6.79
C GLY A 112 -14.73 -1.32 5.57
N ALA A 113 -13.41 -1.24 5.76
CA ALA A 113 -12.41 -0.92 4.73
C ALA A 113 -11.51 -2.14 4.54
N HIS A 114 -12.13 -3.19 4.02
CA HIS A 114 -11.50 -4.50 3.91
C HIS A 114 -10.36 -4.50 2.89
N LEU A 115 -9.44 -5.45 3.06
CA LEU A 115 -8.45 -5.75 2.02
C LEU A 115 -9.18 -6.17 0.74
N GLU A 116 -8.90 -5.43 -0.34
CA GLU A 116 -9.52 -5.59 -1.64
C GLU A 116 -9.44 -7.04 -2.16
N ASN A 117 -10.47 -7.42 -2.89
CA ASN A 117 -10.56 -8.70 -3.57
C ASN A 117 -10.80 -8.49 -5.06
N LEU A 118 -9.92 -9.08 -5.87
CA LEU A 118 -10.01 -9.05 -7.31
C LEU A 118 -9.98 -10.48 -7.83
N TYR A 119 -10.91 -10.82 -8.72
CA TYR A 119 -11.10 -12.18 -9.25
C TYR A 119 -11.26 -13.27 -8.17
N GLY A 120 -11.91 -12.93 -7.05
CA GLY A 120 -12.10 -13.86 -5.93
C GLY A 120 -10.88 -13.99 -5.02
N ARG A 121 -9.75 -13.32 -5.31
CA ARG A 121 -8.48 -13.45 -4.58
C ARG A 121 -8.11 -12.16 -3.85
N LYS A 122 -7.51 -12.31 -2.67
CA LYS A 122 -7.05 -11.15 -1.88
C LYS A 122 -5.86 -10.48 -2.53
N MET A 123 -5.91 -9.16 -2.64
CA MET A 123 -4.80 -8.36 -3.13
C MET A 123 -3.71 -8.19 -2.06
N TYR A 124 -2.52 -7.76 -2.49
CA TYR A 124 -1.46 -7.39 -1.57
C TYR A 124 -1.82 -6.13 -0.77
N VAL A 125 -1.49 -6.10 0.53
CA VAL A 125 -1.91 -5.03 1.47
C VAL A 125 -1.23 -3.68 1.23
N GLY A 126 -0.11 -3.68 0.51
CA GLY A 126 0.67 -2.48 0.26
C GLY A 126 2.13 -2.83 0.05
N LEU A 127 2.82 -1.97 -0.68
CA LEU A 127 4.18 -2.21 -1.17
C LEU A 127 5.20 -1.41 -0.37
N SER A 128 6.24 -2.06 0.13
CA SER A 128 7.41 -1.35 0.67
C SER A 128 8.33 -0.94 -0.48
N ARG A 129 8.83 0.31 -0.46
CA ARG A 129 9.70 0.86 -1.50
C ARG A 129 11.00 1.38 -0.89
N VAL A 130 12.12 1.00 -1.49
CA VAL A 130 13.46 1.49 -1.12
C VAL A 130 13.98 2.36 -2.25
N VAL A 131 14.22 3.62 -1.94
CA VAL A 131 14.70 4.62 -2.89
C VAL A 131 16.12 5.01 -2.53
N LYS A 132 17.06 4.80 -3.45
CA LYS A 132 18.45 5.22 -3.25
C LYS A 132 18.59 6.73 -3.43
N PRO A 133 19.56 7.38 -2.78
CA PRO A 133 19.87 8.78 -3.03
C PRO A 133 20.05 9.07 -4.54
N GLY A 134 19.41 10.12 -5.03
CA GLY A 134 19.44 10.50 -6.45
C GLY A 134 18.42 9.79 -7.35
N VAL A 135 17.66 8.82 -6.83
CA VAL A 135 16.53 8.20 -7.54
C VAL A 135 15.24 8.95 -7.20
N CYS A 136 14.46 9.29 -8.22
CA CYS A 136 13.18 9.98 -8.08
C CYS A 136 12.05 9.16 -8.74
N PHE A 137 10.84 9.25 -8.17
CA PHE A 137 9.64 8.84 -8.89
C PHE A 137 9.22 9.95 -9.86
N LEU A 138 8.85 9.57 -11.09
CA LEU A 138 8.21 10.50 -12.01
C LEU A 138 6.78 10.78 -11.55
N ALA A 139 6.24 11.94 -11.93
CA ALA A 139 4.85 12.25 -11.69
C ALA A 139 3.95 11.22 -12.40
N HIS A 140 3.03 10.60 -11.66
CA HIS A 140 2.07 9.63 -12.16
C HIS A 140 0.77 9.70 -11.35
N HIS A 141 -0.26 9.07 -11.88
CA HIS A 141 -1.52 8.83 -11.17
C HIS A 141 -1.74 7.32 -11.07
N ASP A 142 -1.99 6.85 -9.86
CA ASP A 142 -2.41 5.48 -9.61
C ASP A 142 -3.93 5.40 -9.89
N ILE A 143 -4.31 4.73 -10.97
CA ILE A 143 -5.70 4.61 -11.39
C ILE A 143 -6.01 3.13 -11.54
N PHE A 144 -6.66 2.55 -10.54
CA PHE A 144 -6.89 1.10 -10.48
C PHE A 144 -7.64 0.56 -11.70
N ALA A 145 -8.58 1.33 -12.26
CA ALA A 145 -9.29 0.99 -13.50
C ALA A 145 -8.38 0.79 -14.72
N LYS A 146 -7.16 1.32 -14.72
CA LYS A 146 -6.18 1.08 -15.80
C LYS A 146 -5.51 -0.28 -15.64
N ASP A 147 -5.30 -0.72 -14.40
CA ASP A 147 -4.57 -1.95 -14.08
C ASP A 147 -5.49 -3.18 -14.10
N ALA A 148 -6.77 -3.03 -13.72
CA ALA A 148 -7.78 -4.07 -13.76
C ALA A 148 -9.03 -3.62 -14.55
N PRO A 149 -8.90 -3.31 -15.85
CA PRO A 149 -9.96 -2.66 -16.63
C PRO A 149 -11.24 -3.46 -16.70
N ASP A 150 -11.17 -4.79 -16.65
CA ASP A 150 -12.34 -5.68 -16.79
C ASP A 150 -13.03 -6.00 -15.44
N SER A 151 -12.61 -5.36 -14.35
CA SER A 151 -13.20 -5.61 -13.03
C SER A 151 -14.18 -4.53 -12.61
N PHE A 152 -15.29 -4.95 -12.00
CA PHE A 152 -16.25 -4.03 -11.39
C PHE A 152 -15.60 -3.24 -10.25
N GLN A 153 -14.80 -3.92 -9.43
CA GLN A 153 -14.09 -3.37 -8.29
C GLN A 153 -13.18 -2.20 -8.67
N ALA A 154 -12.49 -2.28 -9.81
CA ALA A 154 -11.60 -1.18 -10.24
C ALA A 154 -12.35 0.02 -10.80
N ARG A 155 -13.64 -0.12 -11.13
CA ARG A 155 -14.51 0.94 -11.66
C ARG A 155 -15.49 1.48 -10.61
N SER A 156 -15.67 0.79 -9.49
CA SER A 156 -16.54 1.24 -8.41
C SER A 156 -15.85 2.35 -7.61
N LEU A 157 -16.35 3.58 -7.74
CA LEU A 157 -16.17 4.66 -6.78
C LEU A 157 -17.53 4.92 -6.13
#